data_AF-A0A147J0C0-F1
#
_entry.id   AF-A0A147J0C0-F1
#
_cell.length_a   1.000
_cell.length_b   1.000
_cell.length_c   1.000
_cell.angle_alpha   90.00
_cell.angle_beta   90.00
_cell.angle_gamma   90.00
#
_symmetry.space_group_name_H-M   'P 1'
#
loop_
_entity.id
_entity.type
_entity.pdbx_description
1 polymer ?
#
loop_
_entity_poly.entity_id
_entity_poly.type
_entity_poly.pdbx_seq_one_letter_code
_entity_poly.pdbx_strand_id
1 'polypeptide(L)' 'MWHKQGVSADRRPPKPLDPKTLETFALRYVERFATTEGKLIDYLTRKLRERGWVGEGPPDPRGLAALPPP' A
#
# COMPACT_ATOMS: atom_id res chain seq x y z
N MET A 1 -14.93 26.64 -5.31
CA MET A 1 -15.29 25.67 -6.36
C MET A 1 -14.84 24.29 -5.89
N TRP A 2 -15.72 23.53 -5.25
CA TRP A 2 -15.41 22.18 -4.74
C TRP A 2 -15.62 21.21 -5.90
N HIS A 3 -14.56 20.58 -6.38
CA HIS A 3 -14.71 19.49 -7.34
C HIS A 3 -15.37 18.30 -6.63
N LYS A 4 -16.67 18.11 -6.91
CA LYS A 4 -17.42 16.91 -6.54
C LYS A 4 -16.96 15.76 -7.45
N GLN A 5 -16.11 14.88 -6.94
CA GLN A 5 -16.04 13.51 -7.48
C GLN A 5 -17.09 12.67 -6.75
N GLY A 6 -18.28 12.65 -7.34
CA GLY A 6 -19.21 11.55 -7.12
C GLY A 6 -18.61 10.29 -7.74
N VAL A 7 -18.35 9.28 -6.91
CA VAL A 7 -18.34 7.91 -7.40
C VAL A 7 -19.08 7.08 -6.37
N SER A 8 -20.36 6.87 -6.64
CA SER A 8 -21.13 5.76 -6.09
C SER A 8 -20.48 4.48 -6.61
N ALA A 9 -19.37 4.07 -6.01
CA ALA A 9 -18.72 2.82 -6.36
C ALA A 9 -19.53 1.70 -5.71
N ASP A 10 -20.39 1.09 -6.52
CA ASP A 10 -20.65 -0.35 -6.52
C ASP A 10 -19.48 -1.07 -5.83
N ARG A 11 -19.74 -1.86 -4.76
CA ARG A 11 -18.74 -2.53 -3.92
C ARG A 11 -17.93 -3.54 -4.74
N ARG A 12 -17.08 -3.05 -5.63
CA ARG A 12 -16.08 -3.86 -6.30
C ARG A 12 -15.13 -4.35 -5.23
N PRO A 13 -14.86 -5.67 -5.19
CA PRO A 13 -13.88 -6.19 -4.26
C PRO A 13 -12.57 -5.40 -4.42
N PRO A 14 -11.87 -5.12 -3.31
CA PRO A 14 -10.63 -4.37 -3.37
C PRO A 14 -9.68 -5.04 -4.37
N LYS A 15 -9.12 -4.25 -5.30
CA LYS A 15 -8.13 -4.77 -6.24
C LYS A 15 -6.97 -5.41 -5.46
N PRO A 16 -6.42 -6.55 -5.94
CA PRO A 16 -5.20 -7.12 -5.38
C PRO A 16 -4.07 -6.09 -5.33
N LEU A 17 -3.15 -6.26 -4.39
CA LEU A 17 -1.99 -5.38 -4.30
C LEU A 17 -1.02 -5.67 -5.44
N ASP A 18 -0.69 -4.63 -6.19
CA ASP A 18 0.44 -4.59 -7.10
C ASP A 18 1.61 -3.80 -6.45
N PRO A 19 2.81 -3.81 -7.06
CA PRO A 19 3.96 -3.11 -6.50
C PRO A 19 3.70 -1.60 -6.27
N LYS A 20 3.08 -0.92 -7.23
CA LYS A 20 2.81 0.54 -7.15
C LYS A 20 1.84 0.90 -6.03
N THR A 21 0.82 0.07 -5.83
CA THR A 21 -0.18 0.27 -4.78
C THR A 21 0.42 0.00 -3.41
N LEU A 22 1.30 -1.02 -3.30
CA LEU A 22 2.02 -1.33 -2.06
C LEU A 22 2.97 -0.19 -1.66
N GLU A 23 3.70 0.37 -2.62
CA GLU A 23 4.56 1.55 -2.44
C GLU A 23 3.76 2.78 -2.00
N THR A 24 2.63 3.05 -2.67
CA THR A 24 1.74 4.16 -2.29
C THR A 24 1.23 4.01 -0.85
N PHE A 25 0.94 2.77 -0.41
CA PHE A 25 0.56 2.51 0.97
C PHE A 25 1.69 2.78 1.94
N ALA A 26 2.94 2.44 1.57
CA ALA A 26 4.10 2.72 2.40
C ALA A 26 4.30 4.23 2.59
N LEU A 27 4.35 4.99 1.48
CA LEU A 27 4.53 6.45 1.49
C LEU A 27 3.46 7.16 2.34
N ARG A 28 2.18 6.85 2.11
CA ARG A 28 1.08 7.46 2.89
C ARG A 28 1.14 7.11 4.38
N TYR A 29 1.65 5.92 4.73
CA TYR A 29 1.75 5.51 6.12
C TYR A 29 2.88 6.26 6.83
N VAL A 30 4.05 6.41 6.19
CA VAL A 30 5.20 7.14 6.76
C VAL A 30 4.97 8.66 6.81
N GLU A 31 4.27 9.24 5.84
CA GLU A 31 3.91 10.66 5.83
C GLU A 31 2.95 11.00 6.97
N ARG A 32 2.00 10.10 7.26
CA ARG A 32 0.95 10.33 8.24
C ARG A 32 1.39 9.97 9.65
N PHE A 33 2.23 8.95 9.76
CA PHE A 33 2.70 8.42 11.03
C PHE A 33 4.23 8.37 10.93
N ALA A 34 4.91 9.13 11.78
CA ALA A 34 6.36 9.02 11.98
C ALA A 34 6.70 7.62 12.56
N THR A 35 6.61 6.61 11.70
CA THR A 35 6.66 5.19 12.02
C THR A 35 8.09 4.69 11.86
N THR A 36 8.38 3.55 12.47
CA THR A 36 9.65 2.85 12.29
C THR A 36 9.54 1.83 11.16
N GLU A 37 10.68 1.39 10.63
CA GLU A 37 10.77 0.36 9.58
C GLU A 37 9.99 -0.91 9.94
N GLY A 38 10.18 -1.44 11.15
CA GLY A 38 9.49 -2.66 11.60
C GLY A 38 7.97 -2.52 11.59
N LYS A 39 7.44 -1.38 12.06
CA LYS A 39 5.99 -1.10 12.02
C LYS A 39 5.45 -0.99 10.59
N LEU A 40 6.26 -0.46 9.68
CA LEU A 40 5.90 -0.38 8.26
C LEU A 40 5.89 -1.78 7.62
N ILE A 41 6.89 -2.63 7.89
CA ILE A 41 6.93 -4.02 7.41
C ILE A 41 5.70 -4.80 7.90
N ASP A 42 5.36 -4.68 9.18
CA ASP A 42 4.18 -5.33 9.76
C ASP A 42 2.88 -4.86 9.09
N TYR A 43 2.79 -3.55 8.84
CA TYR A 43 1.65 -2.95 8.13
C TYR A 43 1.51 -3.47 6.70
N LEU A 44 2.59 -3.48 5.92
CA LEU A 44 2.59 -3.95 4.53
C LEU A 44 2.32 -5.46 4.44
N THR A 45 2.92 -6.25 5.32
CA THR A 45 2.68 -7.70 5.42
C THR A 45 1.22 -8.01 5.69
N ARG A 46 0.61 -7.26 6.62
CA ARG A 46 -0.83 -7.38 6.90
C ARG A 46 -1.68 -7.03 5.66
N LYS A 47 -1.32 -5.98 4.93
CA LYS A 47 -2.06 -5.59 3.71
C LYS A 47 -1.97 -6.65 2.62
N LEU A 48 -0.80 -7.27 2.44
CA LEU A 48 -0.58 -8.36 1.51
C LEU A 48 -1.45 -9.58 1.83
N ARG A 49 -1.59 -9.93 3.12
CA ARG A 49 -2.50 -11.01 3.56
C ARG A 49 -3.97 -10.67 3.35
N GLU A 50 -4.36 -9.42 3.61
CA GLU A 50 -5.76 -8.97 3.50
C GLU A 50 -6.25 -8.87 2.04
N ARG A 51 -5.38 -8.41 1.11
CA ARG A 51 -5.78 -8.12 -0.28
C ARG A 51 -5.24 -9.09 -1.33
N GLY A 52 -4.27 -9.92 -0.96
CA GLY A 52 -3.52 -10.72 -1.92
C GLY A 52 -2.56 -9.88 -2.76
N TRP A 53 -1.69 -10.56 -3.50
CA TRP A 53 -0.62 -9.98 -4.30
C TRP A 53 -0.75 -10.38 -5.77
N VAL A 54 -0.46 -9.46 -6.69
CA VAL A 54 -0.53 -9.68 -8.15
C VAL A 54 0.69 -9.12 -8.89
N GLY A 55 1.78 -8.82 -8.19
CA GLY A 55 3.03 -8.36 -8.81
C GLY A 55 3.86 -9.51 -9.41
N GLU A 56 4.80 -9.14 -10.27
CA GLU A 56 5.81 -10.06 -10.77
C GLU A 56 6.78 -10.42 -9.63
N GLY A 57 6.78 -11.69 -9.22
CA GLY A 57 7.60 -12.19 -8.11
C GLY A 57 6.98 -12.03 -6.73
N PRO A 58 7.68 -12.46 -5.67
CA PRO A 58 7.20 -12.32 -4.30
C PRO A 58 7.21 -10.84 -3.86
N PRO A 59 6.26 -10.39 -3.03
CA PRO A 59 6.29 -9.05 -2.47
C PRO A 59 7.49 -8.87 -1.52
N ASP A 60 8.15 -7.71 -1.58
CA ASP A 60 9.25 -7.35 -0.68
C ASP A 60 8.89 -6.14 0.22
N PRO A 61 8.16 -6.36 1.33
CA PRO A 61 7.82 -5.29 2.27
C PRO A 61 9.05 -4.75 3.02
N ARG A 62 10.15 -5.51 3.10
CA ARG A 62 11.37 -5.09 3.79
C ARG A 62 12.17 -4.13 2.92
N GLY A 63 12.36 -4.46 1.64
CA GLY A 63 12.97 -3.55 0.67
C GLY A 63 12.25 -2.21 0.61
N LEU A 64 10.91 -2.23 0.56
CA LEU A 64 10.09 -1.00 0.58
C LEU A 64 10.23 -0.17 1.87
N ALA A 65 10.52 -0.80 3.00
CA ALA A 65 10.67 -0.11 4.27
C ALA A 65 12.10 0.40 4.51
N ALA A 66 13.11 -0.28 3.96
CA ALA A 66 14.52 0.05 4.11
C ALA A 66 14.94 1.28 3.27
N LEU A 67 14.30 1.51 2.12
CA LEU A 67 14.48 2.71 1.29
C LEU A 67 13.39 2.72 0.20
N PRO A 68 12.73 3.84 -0.13
CA PRO A 68 11.95 3.90 -1.36
C PRO A 68 12.92 3.72 -2.55
N PRO A 69 12.73 2.72 -3.43
CA PRO A 69 13.53 2.63 -4.64
C PRO A 69 13.27 3.87 -5.52
N PRO A 70 14.29 4.47 -6.15
CA PRO A 70 14.13 5.62 -7.04
C PRO A 70 13.40 5.26 -8.35
#